data_AF-A0A355GBC4-F1
#
_entry.id   AF-A0A355GBC4-F1
#
_cell.length_a   1.000
_cell.length_b   1.000
_cell.length_c   1.000
_cell.angle_alpha   90.00
_cell.angle_beta   90.00
_cell.angle_gamma   90.00
#
_symmetry.space_group_name_H-M   'P 1'
#
loop_
_entity.id
_entity.type
_entity.pdbx_description
1 polymer ?
#
loop_
_entity_poly.entity_id
_entity_poly.type
_entity_poly.pdbx_seq_one_letter_code
_entity_poly.pdbx_strand_id
1 'polypeptide(L)'
;MLPVSRSTVFLLTLIAWTLSGCSGVSKDGLERAAVSGTVSLDGEPLPEGSIQFIPDLDATGQRIHGKAVQAVITNGVYSLEAAQGPVVGANKILINATRKTGKFQNFDGVKTEIMQQ
;
A
#
# COMPACT_ATOMS: atom_id res chain seq x y z
N MET A 1 -27.17 11.44 47.62
CA MET A 1 -25.94 12.09 47.11
C MET A 1 -24.75 11.29 47.64
N LEU A 2 -24.18 10.40 46.84
CA LEU A 2 -23.10 9.50 47.28
C LEU A 2 -21.78 10.28 47.39
N PRO A 3 -20.98 10.11 48.48
CA PRO A 3 -19.73 10.82 48.65
C PRO A 3 -18.66 10.25 47.71
N VAL A 4 -18.32 10.98 46.66
CA VAL A 4 -17.26 10.60 45.72
C VAL A 4 -15.91 10.93 46.36
N SER A 5 -15.22 9.90 46.86
CA SER A 5 -13.88 10.03 47.43
C SER A 5 -12.85 10.33 46.35
N ARG A 6 -11.90 11.22 46.65
CA ARG A 6 -10.79 11.66 45.77
C ARG A 6 -9.97 10.47 45.24
N SER A 7 -9.91 9.38 46.00
CA SER A 7 -9.22 8.14 45.62
C SER A 7 -9.99 7.30 44.60
N THR A 8 -11.33 7.41 44.56
CA THR A 8 -12.20 6.70 43.61
C THR A 8 -12.16 7.35 42.22
N VAL A 9 -11.97 8.68 42.17
CA VAL A 9 -11.78 9.42 40.91
C VAL A 9 -10.47 9.00 40.22
N PHE A 10 -9.40 8.81 40.99
CA PHE A 10 -8.07 8.44 40.48
C PHE A 10 -8.03 7.05 39.84
N LEU A 11 -8.75 6.09 40.43
CA LEU A 11 -8.84 4.71 39.92
C LEU A 11 -9.66 4.63 38.62
N LEU A 12 -10.68 5.47 38.48
CA LEU A 12 -11.52 5.54 37.28
C LEU A 12 -10.81 6.20 36.09
N THR A 13 -9.94 7.19 36.33
CA THR A 13 -9.13 7.80 35.26
C THR A 13 -8.03 6.88 34.71
N LEU A 14 -7.52 5.94 35.51
CA LEU A 14 -6.46 5.02 35.06
C LEU A 14 -6.98 3.94 34.09
N ILE A 15 -8.26 3.55 34.23
CA ILE A 15 -8.94 2.57 33.35
C ILE A 15 -9.29 3.20 31.99
N ALA A 16 -9.44 4.53 31.90
CA ALA A 16 -9.77 5.20 30.65
C ALA A 16 -8.60 5.26 29.65
N TRP A 17 -7.35 5.06 30.09
CA TRP A 17 -6.18 5.18 29.20
C TRP A 17 -5.83 3.91 28.41
N THR A 18 -6.37 2.75 28.80
CA THR A 18 -6.02 1.45 28.19
C THR A 18 -6.79 1.14 26.90
N LEU A 19 -7.75 2.00 26.49
CA LEU A 19 -8.54 1.83 25.26
C LEU A 19 -7.93 2.52 24.03
N SER A 20 -6.70 3.01 24.12
CA SER A 20 -5.93 3.51 22.96
C SER A 20 -5.38 2.35 22.11
N GLY A 21 -6.25 1.41 21.73
CA GLY A 21 -5.92 0.37 20.76
C GLY A 21 -5.87 1.00 19.38
N CYS A 22 -4.66 1.23 18.86
CA CYS A 22 -4.46 1.60 17.46
C CYS A 22 -4.68 0.34 16.60
N SER A 23 -5.93 -0.08 16.45
CA SER A 23 -6.27 -1.23 15.61
C SER A 23 -7.09 -0.76 14.42
N GLY A 24 -6.37 -0.32 13.39
CA GLY A 24 -6.90 -0.15 12.04
C GLY A 24 -7.20 -1.51 11.40
N VAL A 25 -8.08 -2.30 12.04
CA VAL A 25 -8.53 -3.59 11.51
C VAL A 25 -9.39 -3.30 10.29
N SER A 26 -8.94 -3.74 9.13
CA SER A 26 -9.71 -3.56 7.89
C SER A 26 -10.96 -4.47 7.91
N LYS A 27 -11.95 -4.20 7.03
CA LYS A 27 -13.26 -4.88 7.03
C LYS A 27 -13.18 -6.42 6.93
N ASP A 28 -12.06 -6.95 6.47
CA ASP A 28 -11.77 -8.38 6.34
C ASP A 28 -11.01 -8.96 7.56
N GLY A 29 -10.79 -8.17 8.61
CA GLY A 29 -10.06 -8.58 9.81
C GLY A 29 -8.55 -8.56 9.67
N LEU A 30 -8.02 -8.12 8.51
CA LEU A 30 -6.59 -8.15 8.22
C LEU A 30 -5.92 -6.83 8.61
N GLU A 31 -4.69 -6.93 9.10
CA GLU A 31 -3.83 -5.78 9.35
C GLU A 31 -3.23 -5.31 8.02
N ARG A 32 -3.39 -4.01 7.71
CA ARG A 32 -2.89 -3.40 6.48
C ARG A 32 -2.01 -2.21 6.81
N ALA A 33 -0.99 -1.98 5.99
CA ALA A 33 -0.05 -0.89 6.18
C ALA A 33 -0.13 0.13 5.03
N ALA A 34 0.08 1.40 5.36
CA ALA A 34 0.35 2.41 4.34
C ALA A 34 1.72 2.15 3.72
N VAL A 35 1.85 2.41 2.42
CA VAL A 35 3.07 2.14 1.66
C VAL A 35 3.23 3.17 0.57
N SER A 36 4.42 3.75 0.50
CA SER A 36 4.81 4.73 -0.49
C SER A 36 6.25 4.49 -0.89
N GLY A 37 6.61 4.86 -2.11
CA GLY A 37 7.97 4.74 -2.57
C GLY A 37 8.21 5.32 -3.94
N THR A 38 9.44 5.13 -4.40
CA THR A 38 9.89 5.56 -5.71
C THR A 38 10.32 4.36 -6.56
N VAL A 39 10.05 4.42 -7.86
CA VAL A 39 10.40 3.43 -8.87
C VAL A 39 11.17 4.13 -9.97
N SER A 40 12.35 3.60 -10.28
CA SER A 40 13.20 4.06 -11.38
C SER A 40 13.53 2.91 -12.33
N LEU A 41 13.80 3.26 -13.58
CA LEU A 41 14.30 2.37 -14.62
C LEU A 41 15.50 3.05 -15.28
N ASP A 42 16.63 2.36 -15.32
CA ASP A 42 17.90 2.88 -15.87
C ASP A 42 18.36 4.21 -15.22
N GLY A 43 18.02 4.41 -13.94
CA GLY A 43 18.35 5.63 -13.19
C GLY A 43 17.36 6.77 -13.34
N GLU A 44 16.39 6.67 -14.25
CA GLU A 44 15.34 7.68 -14.45
C GLU A 44 14.04 7.28 -13.73
N PRO A 45 13.29 8.23 -13.14
CA PRO A 45 11.98 7.95 -12.56
C PRO A 45 11.03 7.35 -13.61
N LEU A 46 10.33 6.27 -13.26
CA LEU A 46 9.41 5.61 -14.19
C LEU A 46 8.23 6.56 -14.52
N PRO A 47 8.04 7.01 -15.78
CA PRO A 47 7.03 8.04 -16.07
C PRO A 47 5.61 7.59 -15.72
N GLU A 48 5.24 6.39 -16.17
CA GLU A 48 3.93 5.79 -15.95
C GLU A 48 4.05 4.28 -15.77
N GLY A 49 3.26 3.75 -14.85
CA GLY A 49 3.16 2.32 -14.62
C GLY A 49 2.21 1.98 -13.50
N SER A 50 2.29 0.74 -13.04
CA SER A 50 1.59 0.25 -11.87
C SER A 50 2.46 -0.70 -11.08
N ILE A 51 2.26 -0.69 -9.76
CA ILE A 51 2.88 -1.60 -8.83
C ILE A 51 1.78 -2.42 -8.15
N GLN A 52 1.96 -3.74 -8.13
CA GLN A 52 1.08 -4.67 -7.45
C GLN A 52 1.80 -5.32 -6.28
N PHE A 53 1.09 -5.40 -5.15
CA PHE A 53 1.50 -6.09 -3.94
C PHE A 53 0.64 -7.34 -3.78
N ILE A 54 1.26 -8.51 -3.89
CA ILE A 54 0.59 -9.80 -3.84
C ILE A 54 1.06 -10.52 -2.57
N PRO A 55 0.17 -10.84 -1.61
CA PRO A 55 0.55 -11.60 -0.42
C PRO A 55 1.22 -12.93 -0.79
N ASP A 56 2.39 -13.19 -0.20
CA ASP A 56 3.20 -14.39 -0.48
C ASP A 56 3.14 -15.37 0.71
N LEU A 57 4.13 -16.26 0.82
CA LEU A 57 4.29 -17.16 1.95
C LEU A 57 4.93 -16.45 3.15
N ASP A 58 4.46 -16.78 4.35
CA ASP A 58 5.11 -16.39 5.60
C ASP A 58 6.38 -17.21 5.89
N ALA A 59 7.04 -16.94 7.01
CA ALA A 59 8.25 -17.64 7.43
C ALA A 59 8.06 -19.15 7.68
N THR A 60 6.81 -19.61 7.85
CA THR A 60 6.45 -21.03 8.04
C THR A 60 6.06 -21.72 6.73
N GLY A 61 6.03 -20.98 5.61
CA GLY A 61 5.61 -21.46 4.30
C GLY A 61 4.09 -21.45 4.11
N GLN A 62 3.32 -20.81 5.01
CA GLN A 62 1.88 -20.68 4.88
C GLN A 62 1.51 -19.43 4.07
N ARG A 63 0.44 -19.53 3.29
CA ARG A 63 -0.01 -18.43 2.44
C ARG A 63 -0.63 -17.32 3.28
N ILE A 64 -0.12 -16.11 3.15
CA ILE A 64 -0.70 -14.94 3.81
C ILE A 64 -2.09 -14.67 3.20
N HIS A 65 -3.09 -14.52 4.07
CA HIS A 65 -4.44 -14.21 3.65
C HIS A 65 -4.55 -12.74 3.25
N GLY A 66 -5.20 -12.47 2.11
CA GLY A 66 -5.35 -11.12 1.61
C GLY A 66 -5.60 -11.10 0.11
N LYS A 67 -6.15 -9.99 -0.38
CA LYS A 67 -6.22 -9.70 -1.80
C LYS A 67 -4.98 -8.93 -2.23
N ALA A 68 -4.54 -9.17 -3.47
CA ALA A 68 -3.57 -8.30 -4.10
C ALA A 68 -4.13 -6.87 -4.20
N VAL A 69 -3.26 -5.88 -4.01
CA VAL A 69 -3.59 -4.46 -4.18
C VAL A 69 -2.66 -3.85 -5.21
N GLN A 70 -3.11 -2.79 -5.87
CA GLN A 70 -2.36 -2.10 -6.92
C GLN A 70 -2.32 -0.60 -6.64
N ALA A 71 -1.18 0.03 -6.90
CA ALA A 71 -1.03 1.47 -6.98
C ALA A 71 -0.61 1.88 -8.39
N VAL A 72 -1.01 3.07 -8.80
CA VAL A 72 -0.49 3.71 -10.01
C VAL A 72 0.84 4.36 -9.68
N ILE A 73 1.81 4.23 -10.59
CA ILE A 73 3.08 4.94 -10.54
C ILE A 73 2.98 6.13 -11.48
N THR A 74 3.26 7.32 -10.97
CA THR A 74 3.31 8.56 -11.77
C THR A 74 4.59 9.30 -11.43
N ASN A 75 5.40 9.60 -12.43
CA ASN A 75 6.72 10.24 -12.27
C ASN A 75 7.59 9.52 -11.24
N GLY A 76 7.57 8.20 -11.27
CA GLY A 76 8.30 7.31 -10.39
C GLY A 76 7.70 7.17 -8.99
N VAL A 77 6.64 7.89 -8.62
CA VAL A 77 6.10 7.88 -7.25
C VAL A 77 4.80 7.07 -7.19
N TYR A 78 4.64 6.32 -6.10
CA TYR A 78 3.38 5.67 -5.73
C TYR A 78 3.11 5.84 -4.23
N SER A 79 1.82 5.82 -3.85
CA SER A 79 1.38 5.84 -2.46
C SER A 79 0.04 5.11 -2.30
N LEU A 80 -0.11 4.34 -1.24
CA LEU A 80 -1.36 3.76 -0.77
C LEU A 80 -1.50 4.02 0.73
N GLU A 81 -2.66 4.52 1.13
CA GLU A 81 -3.04 4.61 2.53
C GLU A 81 -3.31 3.23 3.13
N ALA A 82 -3.18 3.06 4.44
CA ALA A 82 -3.35 1.77 5.11
C ALA A 82 -4.70 1.09 4.80
N ALA A 83 -5.78 1.87 4.65
CA ALA A 83 -7.10 1.33 4.29
C ALA A 83 -7.14 0.63 2.92
N GLN A 84 -6.24 0.99 2.00
CA GLN A 84 -6.12 0.42 0.64
C GLN A 84 -4.79 -0.29 0.43
N GLY A 85 -3.93 -0.31 1.45
CA GLY A 85 -2.60 -0.88 1.41
C GLY A 85 -2.59 -2.41 1.47
N PRO A 86 -1.42 -3.01 1.22
CA PRO A 86 -1.23 -4.44 1.29
C PRO A 86 -1.39 -4.94 2.73
N VAL A 87 -1.67 -6.22 2.83
CA VAL A 87 -1.66 -6.92 4.11
C VAL A 87 -0.22 -6.97 4.63
N VAL A 88 -0.05 -6.74 5.93
CA VAL A 88 1.25 -6.80 6.60
C VAL A 88 1.84 -8.21 6.45
N GLY A 89 3.10 -8.28 6.04
CA GLY A 89 3.82 -9.53 5.84
C GLY A 89 4.57 -9.57 4.49
N ALA A 90 5.05 -10.76 4.13
CA ALA A 90 5.75 -10.96 2.86
C ALA A 90 4.80 -10.70 1.68
N ASN A 91 5.23 -9.84 0.76
CA ASN A 91 4.51 -9.53 -0.46
C ASN A 91 5.45 -9.67 -1.65
N LYS A 92 4.99 -10.36 -2.69
CA LYS A 92 5.62 -10.33 -4.01
C LYS A 92 5.22 -9.04 -4.72
N ILE A 93 6.22 -8.36 -5.29
CA ILE A 93 6.04 -7.09 -6.00
C ILE A 93 6.10 -7.34 -7.51
N LEU A 94 5.05 -6.91 -8.22
CA LEU A 94 5.04 -6.84 -9.69
C LEU A 94 4.96 -5.38 -10.13
N ILE A 95 5.84 -4.98 -11.03
CA ILE A 95 5.82 -3.63 -11.63
C ILE A 95 5.53 -3.80 -13.11
N ASN A 96 4.44 -3.22 -13.57
CA ASN A 96 4.10 -3.13 -14.99
C ASN A 96 4.31 -1.70 -15.44
N ALA A 97 5.22 -1.49 -16.38
CA ALA A 97 5.56 -0.19 -16.94
C ALA A 97 5.07 -0.11 -18.39
N THR A 98 4.67 1.08 -18.83
CA THR A 98 4.51 1.35 -20.27
C THR A 98 5.43 2.50 -20.61
N ARG A 99 6.43 2.26 -21.46
CA ARG A 99 7.40 3.27 -21.88
C ARG A 99 7.20 3.65 -23.33
N LYS A 100 7.14 4.94 -23.59
CA LYS A 100 7.36 5.53 -24.91
C LYS A 100 8.81 5.30 -25.31
N THR A 101 9.03 4.47 -26.32
CA THR A 101 10.40 4.06 -26.70
C THR A 101 11.15 5.12 -27.52
N GLY A 102 10.49 6.22 -27.90
CA GLY A 102 11.01 7.17 -28.88
C GLY A 102 11.12 6.60 -30.30
N LYS A 103 10.71 5.34 -30.51
CA LYS A 103 10.59 4.74 -31.83
C LYS A 103 9.18 5.02 -32.35
N PHE A 104 9.10 5.55 -33.56
CA PHE A 104 7.83 5.81 -34.24
C PHE A 104 7.65 4.77 -35.33
N GLN A 105 6.49 4.14 -35.39
CA GLN A 105 6.09 3.33 -36.54
C GLN A 105 5.16 4.18 -37.41
N ASN A 106 5.56 4.37 -38.67
CA ASN A 106 4.71 5.02 -39.66
C ASN A 106 3.77 3.97 -40.25
N PHE A 107 2.49 4.03 -39.89
CA PHE A 107 1.42 3.35 -40.61
C PHE A 107 0.58 4.41 -41.30
N ASP A 108 0.53 4.36 -42.64
CA ASP A 108 -0.37 5.15 -43.49
C ASP A 108 -0.38 6.66 -43.22
N GLY A 109 0.81 7.25 -43.01
CA GLY A 109 0.98 8.71 -42.81
C GLY A 109 0.61 9.21 -41.41
N VAL A 110 0.18 8.35 -40.50
CA VAL A 110 -0.06 8.67 -39.08
C VAL A 110 1.15 8.26 -38.25
N LYS A 111 1.84 9.26 -37.67
CA LYS A 111 3.00 9.05 -36.79
C LYS A 111 2.51 8.55 -35.42
N THR A 112 2.57 7.23 -35.20
CA THR A 112 2.22 6.62 -33.91
C THR A 112 3.50 6.28 -33.14
N GLU A 113 3.58 6.73 -31.89
CA GLU A 113 4.69 6.43 -30.99
C GLU A 113 4.56 5.00 -30.44
N ILE A 114 5.62 4.20 -30.56
CA ILE A 114 5.62 2.81 -30.12
C ILE A 114 5.70 2.77 -28.59
N MET A 115 4.59 2.36 -27.98
CA MET A 115 4.49 2.02 -26.57
C MET A 115 5.07 0.61 -26.38
N GLN A 116 6.05 0.46 -25.49
CA GLN A 116 6.60 -0.84 -25.10
C GLN A 116 6.25 -1.14 -23.65
N GLN A 117 5.74 -2.35 -23.42
CA GLN A 117 5.45 -2.91 -22.09
C GLN A 117 6.69 -3.62 -21.53
#